data_AF-A0A821XUC1-F1
#
_entry.id   AF-A0A821XUC1-F1
#
_cell.length_a   1.000
_cell.length_b   1.000
_cell.length_c   1.000
_cell.angle_alpha   90.00
_cell.angle_beta   90.00
_cell.angle_gamma   90.00
#
_symmetry.space_group_name_H-M   'P 1'
#
loop_
_entity.id
_entity.type
_entity.pdbx_description
1 polymer ?
#
loop_
_entity_poly.entity_id
_entity_poly.type
_entity_poly.pdbx_seq_one_letter_code
_entity_poly.pdbx_strand_id
1 'polypeptide(L)'
;MLTRDFLNLKVWDLQMDNRPVETYPIHEYLRTKLCALYENDCIFDKFECCWSPRDNHLLTGSYHNLFKITSRVTRKDAIFESSREQAIRPRQLLKAKKVMPSARRNRRDEINPDSLEFSKKILHCAYHPTDNIIAIATAHNLFTYVAKDSSSSS
;
A
#
# COMPACT_ATOMS: atom_id res chain seq x y z
N MET A 1 -17.58 -4.63 5.59
CA MET A 1 -16.38 -4.95 6.41
C MET A 1 -15.14 -5.03 5.51
N LEU A 2 -13.96 -4.65 6.01
CA LEU A 2 -12.69 -4.78 5.30
C LEU A 2 -11.79 -5.77 6.03
N THR A 3 -11.21 -6.69 5.29
CA THR A 3 -10.27 -7.68 5.82
C THR A 3 -9.07 -7.79 4.91
N ARG A 4 -7.91 -8.09 5.48
CA ARG A 4 -6.68 -8.28 4.73
C ARG A 4 -6.08 -9.64 5.06
N ASP A 5 -5.76 -10.42 4.03
CA ASP A 5 -4.85 -11.55 4.13
C ASP A 5 -3.48 -11.16 3.55
N PHE A 6 -2.51 -12.08 3.60
CA PHE A 6 -1.14 -11.79 3.16
C PHE A 6 -1.07 -11.37 1.69
N LEU A 7 -1.89 -11.95 0.82
CA LEU A 7 -1.84 -11.71 -0.62
C LEU A 7 -2.88 -10.69 -1.08
N ASN A 8 -4.00 -10.56 -0.37
CA ASN A 8 -5.19 -9.87 -0.85
C ASN A 8 -5.84 -9.00 0.22
N LEU A 9 -6.44 -7.92 -0.25
CA LEU A 9 -7.37 -7.09 0.49
C LEU A 9 -8.79 -7.40 0.00
N LYS A 10 -9.70 -7.68 0.93
CA LYS A 10 -11.06 -8.16 0.63
C LYS A 10 -12.10 -7.24 1.27
N VAL A 11 -13.07 -6.83 0.48
CA VAL A 11 -14.26 -6.10 0.92
C VAL A 11 -15.43 -7.06 1.02
N TRP A 12 -16.12 -7.01 2.14
CA TRP A 12 -17.27 -7.85 2.46
C TRP A 12 -18.51 -7.01 2.66
N ASP A 13 -19.62 -7.51 2.11
CA ASP A 13 -20.95 -7.06 2.49
C ASP A 13 -21.35 -7.81 3.77
N LEU A 14 -21.93 -7.10 4.74
CA LEU A 14 -22.38 -7.72 6.00
C LEU A 14 -23.63 -8.58 5.80
N GLN A 15 -24.41 -8.32 4.75
CA GLN A 15 -25.60 -9.10 4.41
C GLN A 15 -25.24 -10.34 3.57
N MET A 16 -24.06 -10.37 2.95
CA MET A 16 -23.56 -11.50 2.16
C MET A 16 -22.20 -11.97 2.71
N ASP A 17 -22.25 -12.95 3.62
CA ASP A 17 -21.08 -13.49 4.31
C ASP A 17 -20.40 -14.68 3.58
N ASN A 18 -21.01 -15.20 2.52
CA ASN A 18 -20.51 -16.38 1.82
C ASN A 18 -19.27 -16.13 0.94
N ARG A 19 -19.03 -14.89 0.50
CA ARG A 19 -17.86 -14.52 -0.32
C ARG A 19 -17.57 -13.02 -0.26
N PRO A 20 -16.32 -12.59 -0.47
CA PRO A 20 -16.02 -11.17 -0.60
C PRO A 20 -16.64 -10.59 -1.87
N VAL A 21 -17.12 -9.35 -1.78
CA VAL A 21 -17.68 -8.58 -2.91
C VAL A 21 -16.56 -8.10 -3.82
N GLU A 22 -15.45 -7.66 -3.23
CA GLU A 22 -14.28 -7.17 -3.96
C GLU A 22 -13.02 -7.79 -3.39
N THR A 23 -12.08 -8.15 -4.26
CA THR A 23 -10.77 -8.68 -3.88
C THR A 23 -9.69 -7.96 -4.68
N TYR A 24 -8.70 -7.42 -3.97
CA TYR A 24 -7.60 -6.65 -4.53
C TYR A 24 -6.27 -7.32 -4.18
N PRO A 25 -5.49 -7.78 -5.17
CA PRO A 25 -4.19 -8.38 -4.90
C PRO A 25 -3.20 -7.31 -4.43
N ILE A 26 -2.47 -7.57 -3.34
CA ILE A 26 -1.50 -6.65 -2.72
C ILE A 26 -0.07 -7.13 -2.95
N HIS A 27 0.20 -8.42 -2.71
CA HIS A 27 1.53 -9.02 -2.74
C HIS A 27 1.68 -10.09 -3.84
N GLU A 28 0.99 -9.96 -4.98
CA GLU A 28 1.07 -10.97 -6.06
C GLU A 28 2.52 -11.19 -6.54
N TYR A 29 3.34 -10.14 -6.53
CA TYR A 29 4.76 -10.19 -6.89
C TYR A 29 5.63 -10.99 -5.90
N LEU A 30 5.10 -11.36 -4.72
CA LEU A 30 5.78 -12.21 -3.73
C LEU A 30 5.35 -13.67 -3.80
N ARG A 31 4.41 -14.03 -4.68
CA ARG A 31 3.83 -15.38 -4.73
C ARG A 31 4.87 -16.47 -4.95
N THR A 32 5.92 -16.20 -5.73
CA THR A 32 7.01 -17.14 -5.97
C THR A 32 7.94 -17.32 -4.78
N LYS A 33 7.86 -16.44 -3.76
CA LYS A 33 8.72 -16.41 -2.58
C LYS A 33 8.04 -16.87 -1.30
N LEU A 34 6.84 -17.43 -1.40
CA LEU A 34 6.05 -17.81 -0.22
C LEU A 34 6.78 -18.80 0.70
N CYS A 35 7.55 -19.75 0.17
CA CYS A 35 8.33 -20.67 0.99
C CYS A 35 9.38 -19.92 1.84
N ALA A 36 10.17 -19.05 1.22
CA ALA A 36 11.15 -18.25 1.94
C ALA A 36 10.51 -17.28 2.95
N LEU A 37 9.34 -16.72 2.62
CA LEU A 37 8.59 -15.85 3.53
C LEU A 37 7.98 -16.60 4.71
N TYR A 38 7.66 -17.87 4.54
CA TYR A 38 7.21 -18.76 5.61
C TYR A 38 8.38 -19.11 6.53
N GLU A 39 9.53 -19.48 5.99
CA GLU A 39 10.74 -19.79 6.78
C GLU A 39 11.24 -18.61 7.62
N ASN A 40 11.06 -17.37 7.14
CA ASN A 40 11.48 -16.15 7.84
C ASN A 40 10.35 -15.49 8.65
N ASP A 41 9.24 -16.20 8.90
CA ASP A 41 8.04 -15.73 9.62
C ASP A 41 7.36 -14.46 9.05
N CYS A 42 7.81 -13.96 7.90
CA CYS A 42 7.29 -12.75 7.26
C CYS A 42 5.83 -12.92 6.86
N ILE A 43 5.40 -14.13 6.49
CA ILE A 43 4.01 -14.40 6.12
C ILE A 43 3.01 -14.13 7.28
N PHE A 44 3.49 -14.11 8.52
CA PHE A 44 2.68 -13.85 9.71
C PHE A 44 2.61 -12.36 10.09
N ASP A 45 3.26 -11.48 9.33
CA ASP A 45 3.16 -10.04 9.54
C ASP A 45 1.71 -9.55 9.40
N LYS A 46 1.24 -8.87 10.45
CA LYS A 46 -0.13 -8.34 10.52
C LYS A 46 -0.16 -6.91 10.00
N PHE A 47 -0.46 -6.79 8.71
CA PHE A 47 -0.63 -5.49 8.11
C PHE A 47 -2.05 -4.95 8.29
N GLU A 48 -2.17 -3.70 8.70
CA GLU A 48 -3.45 -2.99 8.76
C GLU A 48 -3.92 -2.55 7.37
N CYS A 49 -5.21 -2.23 7.31
CA CYS A 49 -5.87 -1.65 6.16
C CYS A 49 -6.96 -0.67 6.62
N CYS A 50 -7.18 0.39 5.85
CA CYS A 50 -8.09 1.47 6.21
C CYS A 50 -8.95 1.92 5.04
N TRP A 51 -10.13 2.45 5.38
CA TRP A 51 -11.03 3.12 4.46
C TRP A 51 -10.69 4.59 4.34
N SER A 52 -10.85 5.14 3.14
CA SER A 52 -10.99 6.60 2.97
C SER A 52 -12.33 7.08 3.53
N PRO A 53 -12.46 8.36 3.93
CA PRO A 53 -13.70 8.97 4.41
C PRO A 53 -14.96 8.73 3.58
N ARG A 54 -14.79 8.57 2.26
CA ARG A 54 -15.90 8.40 1.30
C ARG A 54 -15.99 6.99 0.73
N ASP A 55 -15.32 6.02 1.34
CA ASP A 55 -15.26 4.61 0.91
C ASP A 55 -14.82 4.39 -0.55
N ASN A 56 -14.15 5.37 -1.15
CA ASN A 56 -13.71 5.34 -2.54
C ASN A 56 -12.29 4.78 -2.70
N HIS A 57 -11.49 4.86 -1.64
CA HIS A 57 -10.11 4.37 -1.62
C HIS A 57 -9.86 3.46 -0.42
N LEU A 58 -8.98 2.49 -0.65
CA LEU A 58 -8.46 1.57 0.34
C LEU A 58 -6.97 1.82 0.53
N LEU A 59 -6.52 1.96 1.77
CA LEU A 59 -5.12 2.15 2.13
C LEU A 59 -4.59 0.91 2.84
N THR A 60 -3.37 0.50 2.49
CA THR A 60 -2.75 -0.69 3.08
C THR A 60 -1.22 -0.61 2.98
N GLY A 61 -0.49 -1.01 4.01
CA GLY A 61 0.98 -1.04 4.01
C GLY A 61 1.59 -2.27 3.35
N SER A 62 2.89 -2.31 3.09
CA SER A 62 3.64 -3.44 2.51
C SER A 62 5.10 -3.40 3.00
N TYR A 63 5.93 -4.27 2.44
CA TYR A 63 7.38 -4.31 2.62
C TYR A 63 8.09 -3.20 1.84
N HIS A 64 9.39 -3.04 2.11
CA HIS A 64 10.24 -2.01 1.54
C HIS A 64 9.72 -0.57 1.76
N ASN A 65 9.07 -0.31 2.90
CA ASN A 65 8.33 0.93 3.18
C ASN A 65 7.35 1.32 2.06
N LEU A 66 6.79 0.33 1.38
CA LEU A 66 5.77 0.56 0.37
C LEU A 66 4.39 0.60 1.01
N PHE A 67 3.52 1.46 0.52
CA PHE A 67 2.09 1.40 0.81
C PHE A 67 1.32 1.46 -0.50
N LYS A 68 0.13 0.88 -0.50
CA LYS A 68 -0.72 0.75 -1.67
C LYS A 68 -2.05 1.44 -1.40
N ILE A 69 -2.44 2.30 -2.32
CA ILE A 69 -3.75 2.93 -2.37
C ILE A 69 -4.51 2.35 -3.55
N THR A 70 -5.69 1.80 -3.31
CA THR A 70 -6.54 1.22 -4.34
C THR A 70 -7.83 1.99 -4.45
N SER A 71 -8.17 2.48 -5.64
CA SER A 71 -9.46 3.11 -5.92
C SER A 71 -10.51 2.03 -6.21
N ARG A 72 -11.61 2.05 -5.46
CA ARG A 72 -12.73 1.11 -5.66
C ARG A 72 -13.51 1.41 -6.94
N VAL A 73 -13.69 2.69 -7.25
CA VAL A 73 -14.43 3.16 -8.44
C VAL A 73 -13.71 2.79 -9.74
N THR A 74 -12.41 3.10 -9.82
CA THR A 74 -11.64 2.88 -11.06
C THR A 74 -10.95 1.52 -11.12
N ARG A 75 -10.94 0.77 -10.01
CA ARG A 75 -10.16 -0.45 -9.79
C ARG A 75 -8.67 -0.30 -10.12
N LYS A 76 -8.15 0.93 -10.05
CA LYS A 76 -6.73 1.23 -10.22
C LYS A 76 -6.04 1.22 -8.88
N ASP A 77 -4.85 0.64 -8.88
CA ASP A 77 -3.96 0.64 -7.75
C ASP A 77 -2.72 1.49 -8.00
N ALA A 78 -2.26 2.16 -6.95
CA ALA A 78 -1.03 2.91 -6.94
C ALA A 78 -0.21 2.50 -5.72
N ILE A 79 1.05 2.15 -5.95
CA ILE A 79 2.01 1.82 -4.90
C ILE A 79 2.93 3.03 -4.74
N PHE A 80 3.20 3.42 -3.51
CA PHE A 80 4.07 4.53 -3.16
C PHE A 80 5.10 4.06 -2.15
N GLU A 81 6.20 4.80 -2.04
CA GLU A 81 7.31 4.51 -1.14
C GLU A 81 7.44 5.63 -0.11
N SER A 82 7.52 5.27 1.17
CA SER A 82 7.80 6.19 2.26
C SER A 82 9.28 6.12 2.64
N SER A 83 10.06 7.05 2.09
CA SER A 83 11.48 7.18 2.42
C SER A 83 11.84 8.61 2.86
N ARG A 84 12.88 8.71 3.69
CA ARG A 84 13.28 9.98 4.30
C ARG A 84 13.74 10.96 3.24
N GLU A 85 14.40 10.46 2.19
CA GLU A 85 14.87 11.21 1.03
C GLU A 85 13.72 11.93 0.31
N GLN A 86 12.53 11.32 0.24
CA GLN A 86 11.34 11.93 -0.35
C GLN A 86 10.69 12.96 0.57
N ALA A 87 10.89 12.86 1.89
CA ALA A 87 10.33 13.78 2.88
C ALA A 87 11.20 15.02 3.15
N ILE A 88 12.45 15.06 2.66
CA ILE A 88 13.35 16.23 2.84
C ILE A 88 12.78 17.48 2.17
N ARG A 89 11.99 17.33 1.09
CA ARG A 89 11.38 18.45 0.38
C ARG A 89 9.91 18.62 0.80
N PRO A 90 9.53 19.73 1.45
CA PRO A 90 8.14 19.95 1.81
C PRO A 90 7.27 19.98 0.55
N ARG A 91 6.13 19.28 0.59
CA ARG A 91 5.15 19.18 -0.52
C ARG A 91 5.66 18.47 -1.78
N GLN A 92 6.68 17.64 -1.69
CA GLN A 92 7.08 16.80 -2.81
C GLN A 92 5.96 15.81 -3.18
N LEU A 93 5.57 15.80 -4.46
CA LEU A 93 4.61 14.85 -5.01
C LEU A 93 5.22 13.44 -5.04
N LEU A 94 4.51 12.49 -4.44
CA LEU A 94 4.87 11.08 -4.53
C LEU A 94 4.66 10.57 -5.94
N LYS A 95 5.59 9.73 -6.41
CA LYS A 95 5.47 9.03 -7.70
C LYS A 95 5.04 7.60 -7.46
N ALA A 96 4.08 7.14 -8.26
CA ALA A 96 3.65 5.74 -8.22
C ALA A 96 4.79 4.83 -8.70
N LYS A 97 5.07 3.79 -7.92
CA LYS A 97 6.03 2.73 -8.20
C LYS A 97 5.32 1.53 -8.83
N LYS A 98 6.02 0.78 -9.69
CA LYS A 98 5.58 -0.51 -10.21
C LYS A 98 6.49 -1.62 -9.71
N VAL A 99 5.92 -2.61 -9.04
CA VAL A 99 6.68 -3.78 -8.58
C VAL A 99 6.52 -4.87 -9.62
N MET A 100 7.57 -5.12 -10.40
CA MET A 100 7.56 -6.14 -11.46
C MET A 100 8.97 -6.74 -11.61
N PRO A 101 9.08 -8.05 -11.92
CA PRO A 101 10.35 -8.64 -12.29
C PRO A 101 10.85 -8.00 -13.59
N SER A 102 11.90 -7.17 -13.51
CA SER A 102 12.46 -6.50 -14.69
C SER A 102 13.68 -7.25 -15.20
N ALA A 103 13.66 -7.57 -16.50
CA ALA A 103 14.81 -8.14 -17.22
C ALA A 103 15.77 -7.07 -17.78
N ARG A 104 15.44 -5.77 -17.65
CA ARG A 104 16.27 -4.67 -18.18
C ARG A 104 16.48 -3.57 -17.15
N ARG A 105 17.72 -3.07 -17.14
CA ARG A 105 18.32 -2.15 -16.17
C ARG A 105 17.43 -0.93 -15.82
N ASN A 106 16.95 -0.93 -14.58
CA ASN A 106 16.50 0.18 -13.73
C ASN A 106 15.87 1.41 -14.42
N ARG A 107 14.55 1.39 -14.64
CA ARG A 107 13.75 2.62 -14.62
C ARG A 107 13.54 3.04 -13.16
N ARG A 108 13.68 4.34 -12.86
CA ARG A 108 13.62 4.90 -11.48
C ARG A 108 12.32 4.60 -10.72
N ASP A 109 11.26 4.21 -11.43
CA ASP A 109 9.93 3.95 -10.87
C ASP A 109 9.55 2.47 -10.83
N GLU A 110 10.46 1.58 -11.24
CA GLU A 110 10.28 0.12 -11.19
C GLU A 110 11.08 -0.47 -10.01
N ILE A 111 10.44 -1.35 -9.25
CA ILE A 111 11.05 -2.07 -8.12
C ILE A 111 11.06 -3.55 -8.45
N ASN A 112 12.25 -4.17 -8.39
CA ASN A 112 12.38 -5.60 -8.55
C ASN A 112 11.90 -6.30 -7.26
N PRO A 113 11.02 -7.31 -7.32
CA PRO A 113 10.66 -8.13 -6.17
C PRO A 113 11.86 -8.74 -5.43
N ASP A 114 12.99 -8.96 -6.12
CA ASP A 114 14.25 -9.47 -5.56
C ASP A 114 15.03 -8.44 -4.75
N SER A 115 14.80 -7.15 -4.95
CA SER A 115 15.43 -6.09 -4.18
C SER A 115 14.59 -5.59 -3.01
N LEU A 116 13.45 -6.24 -2.71
CA LEU A 116 12.58 -5.82 -1.61
C LEU A 116 13.25 -6.10 -0.26
N GLU A 117 13.18 -5.11 0.62
CA GLU A 117 13.69 -5.21 1.99
C GLU A 117 12.52 -5.53 2.94
N PHE A 118 12.47 -6.76 3.43
CA PHE A 118 11.38 -7.24 4.30
C PHE A 118 11.43 -6.70 5.73
N SER A 119 12.60 -6.23 6.19
CA SER A 119 12.75 -5.55 7.48
C SER A 119 12.06 -4.18 7.51
N LYS A 120 11.94 -3.53 6.36
CA LYS A 120 11.27 -2.24 6.18
C LYS A 120 9.79 -2.46 5.90
N LYS A 121 8.96 -2.59 6.94
CA LYS A 121 7.54 -2.88 6.80
C LYS A 121 6.66 -1.74 7.33
N ILE A 122 5.60 -1.43 6.60
CA ILE A 122 4.53 -0.54 7.05
C ILE A 122 3.41 -1.42 7.57
N LEU A 123 3.37 -1.67 8.88
CA LEU A 123 2.32 -2.45 9.51
C LEU A 123 1.09 -1.60 9.85
N HIS A 124 1.33 -0.34 10.23
CA HIS A 124 0.29 0.57 10.68
C HIS A 124 0.11 1.73 9.71
N CYS A 125 -1.14 2.02 9.39
CA CYS A 125 -1.52 3.17 8.60
C CYS A 125 -2.87 3.71 9.11
N ALA A 126 -3.10 5.00 8.93
CA ALA A 126 -4.37 5.62 9.27
C ALA A 126 -4.82 6.56 8.16
N TYR A 127 -6.12 6.60 7.93
CA TYR A 127 -6.76 7.60 7.10
C TYR A 127 -7.49 8.58 8.02
N HIS A 128 -7.36 9.88 7.76
CA HIS A 128 -8.13 10.89 8.48
C HIS A 128 -9.63 10.66 8.24
N PRO A 129 -10.51 10.78 9.25
CA PRO A 129 -11.93 10.42 9.11
C PRO A 129 -12.73 11.31 8.16
N THR A 130 -12.28 12.55 7.92
CA THR A 130 -13.03 13.52 7.09
C THR A 130 -12.22 14.08 5.91
N ASP A 131 -10.89 14.04 5.99
CA ASP A 131 -10.01 14.73 5.03
C ASP A 131 -9.16 13.73 4.25
N ASN A 132 -8.65 14.15 3.09
CA ASN A 132 -7.77 13.33 2.26
C ASN A 132 -6.33 13.33 2.78
N ILE A 133 -6.18 12.98 4.06
CA ILE A 133 -4.90 12.92 4.76
C ILE A 133 -4.67 11.48 5.23
N ILE A 134 -3.46 10.98 5.03
CA ILE A 134 -3.05 9.67 5.50
C ILE A 134 -1.80 9.80 6.38
N ALA A 135 -1.72 8.94 7.40
CA ALA A 135 -0.55 8.77 8.24
C ALA A 135 0.01 7.37 8.05
N ILE A 136 1.31 7.27 7.80
CA ILE A 136 2.03 6.03 7.51
C ILE A 136 3.15 5.87 8.53
N ALA A 137 3.09 4.80 9.33
CA ALA A 137 4.13 4.49 10.28
C ALA A 137 5.13 3.51 9.67
N THR A 138 6.39 3.91 9.65
CA THR A 138 7.55 3.03 9.42
C THR A 138 8.20 2.69 10.75
N ALA A 139 9.23 1.84 10.75
CA ALA A 139 9.95 1.46 11.96
C ALA A 139 10.50 2.66 12.78
N HIS A 140 10.86 3.77 12.12
CA HIS A 140 11.54 4.89 12.78
C HIS A 140 10.89 6.26 12.53
N ASN A 141 9.98 6.37 11.57
CA ASN A 141 9.39 7.64 11.18
C ASN A 141 7.88 7.50 11.02
N LEU A 142 7.16 8.58 11.32
CA LEU A 142 5.77 8.78 10.96
C LEU A 142 5.70 9.77 9.80
N PHE A 143 5.11 9.36 8.68
CA PHE A 143 4.91 10.21 7.51
C PHE A 143 3.45 10.63 7.40
N THR A 144 3.19 11.89 7.08
CA THR A 144 1.86 12.41 6.78
C THR A 144 1.79 12.85 5.34
N TYR A 145 0.82 12.35 4.59
CA TYR A 145 0.59 12.73 3.20
C TYR A 145 -0.80 13.33 3.06
N VAL A 146 -0.90 14.36 2.22
CA VAL A 146 -2.15 15.04 1.90
C VAL A 146 -2.37 14.91 0.40
N ALA A 147 -3.54 14.45 -0.01
CA ALA A 147 -3.91 14.45 -1.42
C ALA A 147 -4.09 15.90 -1.89
N LYS A 148 -3.58 16.21 -3.08
CA LYS A 148 -3.81 17.52 -3.69
C LYS A 148 -5.20 17.52 -4.32
N ASP A 149 -6.11 18.33 -3.79
CA ASP A 149 -7.39 18.57 -4.45
C ASP A 149 -7.13 19.29 -5.78
N SER A 150 -7.69 18.77 -6.87
CA SER A 150 -7.58 19.34 -8.21
C SER A 150 -8.37 20.65 -8.39
N SER A 151 -8.94 21.20 -7.30
CA SER A 151 -9.75 22.43 -7.31
C SER A 151 -8.97 23.71 -6.93
N SER A 152 -7.67 23.62 -6.63
CA SER A 152 -6.86 24.80 -6.25
C SER A 152 -5.87 25.24 -7.35
N SER A 153 -6.32 25.26 -8.60
CA SER A 153 -5.63 25.93 -9.70
C SER A 153 -6.65 26.78 -10.45
N SER A 154 -6.95 27.94 -9.86
CA SER A 154 -7.60 29.08 -10.48
C SER A 154 -6.78 30.32 -10.14
#